data_AF-A0A839E1T6-F1
#
_entry.id   AF-A0A839E1T6-F1
#
_cell.length_a   1.000
_cell.length_b   1.000
_cell.length_c   1.000
_cell.angle_alpha   90.00
_cell.angle_beta   90.00
_cell.angle_gamma   90.00
#
_symmetry.space_group_name_H-M   'P 1'
#
loop_
_entity.id
_entity.type
_entity.pdbx_description
1 polymer ?
#
loop_
_entity_poly.entity_id
_entity_poly.type
_entity_poly.pdbx_seq_one_letter_code
_entity_poly.pdbx_strand_id
1 'polypeptide(L)'
;MLQAYRFALDPSEVQIDALRSHCGAARFAFNWGLARVQAVMDQRRAERSYGVGEEQLTPSVSWSAYSLRKAWNQVKGEVAPWWGENSKEAYASGLANLATALDTWNSSRTGQRA
;
A
#
# COMPACT_ATOMS: atom_id res chain seq x y z
N MET A 1 21.11 -1.61 35.18
CA MET A 1 19.87 -2.41 35.10
C MET A 1 18.87 -1.62 34.27
N LEU A 2 18.38 -2.15 33.16
CA LEU A 2 17.39 -1.49 32.30
C LEU A 2 16.02 -2.13 32.57
N GLN A 3 15.03 -1.30 32.90
CA GLN A 3 13.67 -1.73 33.19
C GLN A 3 12.75 -1.14 32.12
N ALA A 4 11.92 -1.98 31.51
CA ALA A 4 10.93 -1.57 30.52
C ALA A 4 9.53 -1.67 31.11
N TYR A 5 8.68 -0.70 30.76
CA TYR A 5 7.29 -0.64 31.21
C TYR A 5 6.36 -0.71 30.01
N ARG A 6 5.23 -1.41 30.18
CA ARG A 6 4.15 -1.49 29.18
C ARG A 6 2.89 -0.90 29.79
N PHE A 7 2.33 0.09 29.10
CA PHE A 7 1.08 0.74 29.50
C PHE A 7 0.01 0.49 28.45
N ALA A 8 -1.24 0.36 28.91
CA ALA A 8 -2.39 0.46 28.03
C ALA A 8 -2.69 1.94 27.76
N LEU A 9 -3.11 2.25 26.53
CA LEU A 9 -3.66 3.57 26.23
C LEU A 9 -5.08 3.65 26.78
N ASP A 10 -5.46 4.80 27.33
CA ASP A 10 -6.83 5.12 27.76
C ASP A 10 -7.36 6.30 26.94
N PRO A 11 -7.70 6.08 25.65
CA PRO A 11 -8.11 7.15 24.76
C PRO A 11 -9.56 7.59 25.04
N SER A 12 -9.81 8.90 24.94
CA SER A 12 -11.19 9.41 24.90
C SER A 12 -11.93 8.95 23.64
N GLU A 13 -13.26 9.07 23.61
CA GLU A 13 -14.06 8.69 22.43
C GLU A 13 -13.58 9.39 21.15
N VAL A 14 -13.27 10.69 21.23
CA VAL A 14 -12.71 11.46 20.12
C VAL A 14 -11.36 10.90 19.65
N GLN A 15 -10.51 10.46 20.57
CA GLN A 15 -9.23 9.84 20.23
C GLN A 15 -9.42 8.45 19.60
N ILE A 16 -10.38 7.66 20.06
CA ILE A 16 -10.72 6.37 19.47
C ILE A 16 -11.16 6.55 18.02
N ASP A 17 -12.03 7.53 17.75
CA ASP A 17 -12.50 7.80 16.40
C ASP A 17 -11.38 8.30 15.49
N ALA A 18 -10.49 9.17 16.00
CA ALA A 18 -9.30 9.59 15.27
C ALA A 18 -8.39 8.38 14.94
N LEU A 19 -8.12 7.50 15.90
CA LEU A 19 -7.31 6.30 15.67
C LEU A 19 -7.92 5.39 14.61
N ARG A 20 -9.24 5.15 14.68
CA ARG A 20 -9.98 4.36 13.68
C ARG A 20 -9.89 5.00 12.29
N SER A 21 -10.06 6.31 12.20
CA SER A 21 -9.93 7.06 10.94
C SER A 21 -8.54 6.87 10.33
N HIS A 22 -7.47 6.97 11.14
CA HIS A 22 -6.09 6.79 10.66
C HIS A 22 -5.81 5.35 10.21
N CYS A 23 -6.31 4.35 10.95
CA CYS A 23 -6.24 2.95 10.52
C CYS A 23 -7.00 2.72 9.21
N GLY A 24 -8.16 3.35 9.05
CA GLY A 24 -8.96 3.34 7.83
C GLY A 24 -8.21 3.94 6.65
N ALA A 25 -7.57 5.11 6.84
CA ALA A 25 -6.75 5.78 5.85
C ALA A 25 -5.56 4.91 5.38
N ALA A 26 -4.87 4.27 6.33
CA ALA A 26 -3.78 3.35 6.02
C ALA A 26 -4.27 2.14 5.20
N ARG A 27 -5.39 1.53 5.60
CA ARG A 27 -6.01 0.42 4.87
C ARG A 27 -6.48 0.83 3.48
N PHE A 28 -7.03 2.03 3.33
CA PHE A 28 -7.47 2.56 2.06
C PHE A 28 -6.29 2.69 1.09
N ALA A 29 -5.18 3.30 1.52
CA ALA A 29 -3.98 3.42 0.70
C ALA A 29 -3.40 2.06 0.30
N PHE A 30 -3.36 1.12 1.24
CA PHE A 30 -2.94 -0.27 0.98
C PHE A 30 -3.80 -0.90 -0.12
N ASN A 31 -5.13 -0.86 0.04
CA ASN A 31 -6.06 -1.47 -0.91
C ASN A 31 -5.99 -0.82 -2.29
N TRP A 32 -5.92 0.52 -2.33
CA TRP A 32 -5.76 1.27 -3.57
C TRP A 32 -4.48 0.85 -4.31
N GLY A 33 -3.36 0.80 -3.60
CA GLY A 33 -2.08 0.39 -4.19
C GLY A 33 -2.11 -1.06 -4.67
N LEU A 34 -2.72 -1.96 -3.90
CA LEU A 34 -2.87 -3.37 -4.25
C LEU A 34 -3.70 -3.54 -5.52
N ALA A 35 -4.85 -2.86 -5.60
CA ALA A 35 -5.72 -2.89 -6.79
C ALA A 35 -4.98 -2.38 -8.03
N ARG A 36 -4.19 -1.31 -7.90
CA ARG A 36 -3.36 -0.79 -8.99
C ARG A 36 -2.34 -1.83 -9.49
N VAL A 37 -1.63 -2.50 -8.57
CA VAL A 37 -0.63 -3.51 -8.93
C VAL A 37 -1.29 -4.70 -9.63
N GLN A 38 -2.42 -5.18 -9.10
CA GLN A 38 -3.20 -6.26 -9.72
C GLN A 38 -3.65 -5.89 -11.13
N ALA A 39 -4.25 -4.71 -11.31
CA ALA A 39 -4.72 -4.25 -12.62
C ALA A 39 -3.60 -4.24 -13.67
N VAL A 40 -2.39 -3.76 -13.33
CA VAL A 40 -1.25 -3.79 -14.26
C VAL A 40 -0.78 -5.21 -14.53
N MET A 41 -0.73 -6.08 -13.53
CA MET A 41 -0.33 -7.47 -13.72
C MET A 41 -1.32 -8.24 -14.61
N ASP A 42 -2.62 -8.02 -14.42
CA ASP A 42 -3.68 -8.66 -15.20
C ASP A 42 -3.72 -8.13 -16.62
N GLN A 43 -3.54 -6.81 -16.81
CA GLN A 43 -3.39 -6.22 -18.14
C GLN A 43 -2.20 -6.83 -18.90
N ARG A 44 -1.03 -6.92 -18.26
CA ARG A 44 0.15 -7.56 -18.86
C ARG A 44 -0.07 -9.04 -19.17
N ARG A 45 -0.87 -9.76 -18.36
CA ARG A 45 -1.25 -11.16 -18.63
C ARG A 45 -2.16 -11.25 -19.84
N ALA A 46 -3.16 -10.38 -19.93
CA ALA A 46 -4.06 -10.30 -21.06
C ALA A 46 -3.28 -10.01 -22.36
N GLU A 47 -2.42 -8.99 -22.36
CA GLU A 47 -1.56 -8.64 -23.50
C GLU A 47 -0.74 -9.80 -24.05
N ARG A 48 -0.14 -10.60 -23.17
CA ARG A 48 0.56 -11.82 -23.59
C ARG A 48 -0.36 -12.86 -24.23
N SER A 49 -1.60 -12.99 -23.75
CA SER A 49 -2.55 -13.98 -24.26
C SER A 49 -2.97 -13.74 -25.71
N TYR A 50 -2.85 -12.49 -26.21
CA TYR A 50 -3.10 -12.13 -27.60
C TYR A 50 -1.83 -11.68 -28.36
N GLY A 51 -0.65 -12.08 -27.86
CA GLY A 51 0.60 -12.02 -28.63
C GLY A 51 1.36 -10.69 -28.61
N VAL A 52 1.04 -9.78 -27.69
CA VAL A 52 1.84 -8.55 -27.52
C VAL A 52 3.24 -8.92 -27.02
N GLY A 53 4.28 -8.41 -27.69
CA GLY A 53 5.68 -8.62 -27.31
C GLY A 53 6.05 -7.93 -25.99
N GLU A 54 7.03 -8.46 -25.24
CA GLU A 54 7.40 -7.95 -23.90
C GLU A 54 7.71 -6.45 -23.86
N GLU A 55 8.37 -5.92 -24.90
CA GLU A 55 8.73 -4.50 -25.08
C GLU A 55 7.49 -3.58 -25.20
N GLN A 56 6.34 -4.14 -25.60
CA GLN A 56 5.10 -3.41 -25.86
C GLN A 56 4.05 -3.60 -24.76
N LEU A 57 4.35 -4.41 -23.73
CA LEU A 57 3.45 -4.61 -22.62
C LEU A 57 3.26 -3.33 -21.81
N THR A 58 2.08 -3.21 -21.20
CA THR A 58 1.79 -2.17 -20.20
C THR A 58 2.95 -2.07 -19.21
N PRO A 59 3.53 -0.87 -19.00
CA PRO A 59 4.69 -0.70 -18.12
C PRO A 59 4.45 -1.28 -16.72
N SER A 60 5.42 -2.03 -16.22
CA SER A 60 5.32 -2.59 -14.87
C SER A 60 5.33 -1.49 -13.82
N VAL A 61 4.65 -1.74 -12.71
CA VAL A 61 4.65 -0.81 -11.57
C VAL A 61 5.77 -1.21 -10.61
N SER A 62 6.67 -0.28 -10.32
CA SER A 62 7.55 -0.45 -9.16
C SER A 62 6.71 -0.38 -7.88
N TRP A 63 6.88 -1.40 -7.07
CA TRP A 63 6.11 -1.73 -5.89
C TRP A 63 6.95 -1.47 -4.62
N SER A 64 8.05 -0.72 -4.78
CA SER A 64 8.77 -0.10 -3.66
C SER A 64 7.86 0.90 -2.93
N ALA A 65 8.07 1.07 -1.63
CA ALA A 65 7.31 2.03 -0.82
C ALA A 65 7.38 3.45 -1.40
N TYR A 66 8.54 3.85 -1.92
CA TYR A 66 8.73 5.16 -2.56
C TYR A 66 7.87 5.31 -3.83
N SER A 67 7.92 4.34 -4.74
CA SER A 67 7.16 4.37 -6.00
C SER A 67 5.65 4.37 -5.75
N LEU A 68 5.19 3.55 -4.80
CA LEU A 68 3.78 3.51 -4.39
C LEU A 68 3.33 4.85 -3.80
N ARG A 69 4.13 5.45 -2.90
CA ARG A 69 3.85 6.78 -2.33
C ARG A 69 3.83 7.87 -3.39
N LYS A 70 4.73 7.82 -4.36
CA LYS A 70 4.76 8.76 -5.49
C LYS A 70 3.48 8.68 -6.31
N ALA A 71 3.03 7.47 -6.66
CA ALA A 71 1.78 7.27 -7.38
C ALA A 71 0.56 7.72 -6.58
N TRP A 72 0.49 7.40 -5.28
CA TRP A 72 -0.58 7.85 -4.39
C TRP A 72 -0.67 9.38 -4.34
N ASN A 73 0.47 10.07 -4.20
CA ASN A 73 0.49 11.54 -4.13
C ASN A 73 -0.07 12.23 -5.38
N GLN A 74 -0.04 11.57 -6.54
CA GLN A 74 -0.60 12.13 -7.78
C GLN A 74 -2.13 12.10 -7.79
N VAL A 75 -2.75 11.12 -7.13
CA VAL A 75 -4.20 10.86 -7.25
C VAL A 75 -4.97 11.04 -5.96
N LYS A 76 -4.30 11.16 -4.80
CA LYS A 76 -4.95 11.16 -3.47
C LYS A 76 -6.06 12.21 -3.34
N GLY A 77 -5.91 13.37 -4.00
CA GLY A 77 -6.94 14.41 -3.97
C GLY A 77 -8.23 14.00 -4.68
N GLU A 78 -8.14 13.10 -5.66
CA GLU A 78 -9.28 12.58 -6.42
C GLU A 78 -9.88 11.35 -5.75
N VAL A 79 -9.05 10.37 -5.38
CA VAL A 79 -9.52 9.07 -4.87
C VAL A 79 -9.84 9.09 -3.37
N ALA A 80 -9.29 10.06 -2.63
CA ALA A 80 -9.58 10.27 -1.22
C ALA A 80 -9.64 11.78 -0.93
N PRO A 81 -10.72 12.49 -1.33
CA PRO A 81 -10.84 13.93 -1.09
C PRO A 81 -10.71 14.33 0.39
N TRP A 82 -11.07 13.41 1.30
CA TRP A 82 -10.92 13.50 2.76
C TRP A 82 -9.49 13.27 3.25
N TRP A 83 -8.48 13.12 2.37
CA TRP A 83 -7.16 12.64 2.78
C TRP A 83 -6.50 13.50 3.88
N GLY A 84 -6.80 14.81 3.88
CA GLY A 84 -6.27 15.79 4.82
C GLY A 84 -6.79 15.63 6.25
N GLU A 85 -7.86 14.86 6.47
CA GLU A 85 -8.39 14.55 7.81
C GLU A 85 -7.48 13.58 8.60
N ASN A 86 -6.57 12.90 7.92
CA ASN A 86 -5.62 11.96 8.52
C ASN A 86 -4.17 12.38 8.26
N SER A 87 -3.28 12.01 9.18
CA SER A 87 -1.85 12.21 8.97
C SER A 87 -1.37 11.58 7.67
N LYS A 88 -0.46 12.28 6.97
CA LYS A 88 0.22 11.76 5.78
C LYS A 88 0.89 10.40 6.02
N GLU A 89 1.27 10.12 7.28
CA GLU A 89 1.94 8.89 7.68
C GLU A 89 1.00 7.67 7.72
N ALA A 90 -0.32 7.87 7.84
CA ALA A 90 -1.29 6.78 7.69
C ALA A 90 -1.19 6.16 6.29
N TYR A 91 -1.21 6.99 5.25
CA TYR A 91 -1.07 6.53 3.87
C TYR A 91 0.33 5.98 3.58
N ALA A 92 1.39 6.66 4.07
CA ALA A 92 2.76 6.22 3.86
C ALA A 92 3.02 4.84 4.48
N SER A 93 2.54 4.59 5.70
CA SER A 93 2.65 3.29 6.37
C SER A 93 1.82 2.21 5.67
N GLY A 94 0.59 2.52 5.22
CA GLY A 94 -0.21 1.61 4.42
C GLY A 94 0.49 1.14 3.15
N LEU A 95 1.12 2.06 2.41
CA LEU A 95 1.87 1.74 1.19
C LEU A 95 3.21 1.04 1.46
N ALA A 96 3.87 1.34 2.58
CA ALA A 96 5.06 0.62 3.02
C ALA A 96 4.74 -0.83 3.37
N ASN A 97 3.65 -1.06 4.11
CA ASN A 97 3.17 -2.41 4.42
C ASN A 97 2.80 -3.19 3.15
N LEU A 98 2.21 -2.51 2.16
CA LEU A 98 1.94 -3.11 0.85
C LEU A 98 3.23 -3.54 0.16
N ALA A 99 4.25 -2.67 0.12
CA ALA A 99 5.54 -3.00 -0.48
C ALA A 99 6.16 -4.25 0.17
N THR A 100 6.17 -4.33 1.50
CA THR A 100 6.67 -5.50 2.23
C THR A 100 5.85 -6.77 1.93
N ALA A 101 4.52 -6.67 1.90
CA ALA A 101 3.65 -7.80 1.61
C ALA A 101 3.87 -8.33 0.18
N LEU A 102 4.04 -7.43 -0.77
CA LEU A 102 4.28 -7.74 -2.17
C LEU A 102 5.67 -8.37 -2.41
N ASP A 103 6.70 -7.85 -1.75
CA ASP A 103 8.04 -8.43 -1.77
C ASP A 103 8.02 -9.86 -1.19
N THR A 104 7.40 -10.01 -0.02
CA THR A 104 7.21 -11.33 0.64
C THR A 104 6.47 -12.32 -0.26
N TRP A 105 5.41 -11.87 -0.94
CA TRP A 105 4.67 -12.69 -1.91
C TRP A 105 5.55 -13.10 -3.09
N ASN A 106 6.35 -12.17 -3.63
CA ASN A 106 7.24 -12.46 -4.75
C ASN A 106 8.35 -13.44 -4.38
N SER A 107 9.02 -13.24 -3.24
CA SER A 107 10.04 -14.17 -2.74
C SER A 107 9.47 -15.56 -2.48
N SER A 108 8.25 -15.65 -1.97
CA SER A 108 7.56 -16.95 -1.81
C SER A 108 7.30 -17.61 -3.17
N ARG A 109 6.87 -16.83 -4.17
CA ARG A 109 6.58 -17.33 -5.53
C ARG A 109 7.84 -17.77 -6.29
N THR A 110 8.99 -17.18 -6.00
CA THR A 110 10.28 -17.51 -6.63
C THR A 110 11.13 -18.49 -5.82
N GLY A 111 10.58 -19.06 -4.73
CA GLY A 111 11.28 -20.05 -3.90
C GLY A 111 12.43 -19.47 -3.06
N GLN A 112 12.44 -18.17 -2.83
CA GLN A 112 13.46 -17.46 -2.04
C GLN A 112 13.07 -17.28 -0.57
N ARG A 113 11.85 -17.67 -0.20
CA ARG A 113 11.38 -17.68 1.19
C ARG A 113 11.68 -19.04 1.80
N ALA A 114 12.57 -19.06 2.79
CA ALA A 114 12.86 -20.24 3.63
C ALA A 114 11.65 -20.63 4.48
#